data_AF-A0A7Z0MTV3-F1
#
_entry.id   AF-A0A7Z0MTV3-F1
#
_cell.length_a   1.000
_cell.length_b   1.000
_cell.length_c   1.000
_cell.angle_alpha   90.00
_cell.angle_beta   90.00
_cell.angle_gamma   90.00
#
_symmetry.space_group_name_H-M   'P 1'
#
loop_
_entity.id
_entity.type
_entity.pdbx_description
1 polymer ?
#
loop_
_entity_poly.entity_id
_entity_poly.type
_entity_poly.pdbx_seq_one_letter_code
_entity_poly.pdbx_strand_id
1 'polypeptide(L)'
;MEAGGDRWFWHVLALALGKTVGELQRDMTRKEFESWKEFYALRPFDDLHRYHRPAAVIAHSMGGGGDLGKTIDMLVNERKVIEAMEKDLAQGFSEADKATIKALTGG
;
A
#
# COMPACT_ATOMS: atom_id res chain seq x y z
N MET A 1 -13.66 -0.32 -12.67
CA MET A 1 -12.70 0.07 -11.62
C MET A 1 -13.45 0.10 -10.30
N GLU A 2 -13.46 -1.01 -9.55
CA GLU A 2 -13.81 -0.93 -8.13
C GLU A 2 -12.51 -0.75 -7.34
N ALA A 3 -12.07 0.51 -7.26
CA ALA A 3 -11.17 0.95 -6.22
C ALA A 3 -11.98 1.96 -5.42
N GLY A 4 -12.58 1.48 -4.32
CA GLY A 4 -13.38 2.24 -3.35
C GLY A 4 -14.49 3.11 -3.95
N GLY A 5 -15.77 2.80 -3.68
CA GLY A 5 -16.89 3.64 -4.12
C GLY A 5 -16.74 5.12 -3.72
N ASP A 6 -17.58 6.02 -4.25
CA ASP A 6 -17.47 7.50 -4.15
C ASP A 6 -16.90 8.05 -2.82
N ARG A 7 -17.23 7.43 -1.68
CA ARG A 7 -16.65 7.73 -0.35
C ARG A 7 -15.12 7.68 -0.31
N TRP A 8 -14.49 6.62 -0.84
CA TRP A 8 -13.04 6.52 -0.88
C TRP A 8 -12.43 7.64 -1.71
N PHE A 9 -13.00 7.91 -2.88
CA PHE A 9 -12.48 8.96 -3.76
C PHE A 9 -12.60 10.36 -3.13
N TRP A 10 -13.66 10.62 -2.34
CA TRP A 10 -13.76 11.84 -1.54
C TRP A 10 -12.57 12.00 -0.59
N HIS A 11 -12.12 10.95 0.09
CA HIS A 11 -10.96 11.02 0.98
C HIS A 11 -9.66 11.26 0.22
N VAL A 12 -9.46 10.59 -0.91
CA VAL A 12 -8.29 10.82 -1.77
C VAL A 12 -8.22 12.28 -2.24
N LEU A 13 -9.35 12.82 -2.70
CA LEU A 13 -9.42 14.20 -3.19
C LEU A 13 -9.25 15.23 -2.06
N ALA A 14 -9.84 14.95 -0.89
CA ALA A 14 -9.70 15.76 0.33
C ALA A 14 -8.22 15.88 0.75
N LEU A 15 -7.51 14.75 0.80
CA LEU A 15 -6.08 14.71 1.10
C LEU A 15 -5.25 15.48 0.06
N ALA A 16 -5.54 15.27 -1.23
CA ALA A 16 -4.80 15.91 -2.32
C ALA A 16 -4.98 17.44 -2.37
N LEU A 17 -6.17 17.93 -2.02
CA LEU A 17 -6.51 19.36 -2.04
C LEU A 17 -6.30 20.06 -0.69
N GLY A 18 -5.93 19.33 0.36
CA GLY A 18 -5.78 19.88 1.72
C GLY A 18 -7.09 20.41 2.29
N LYS A 19 -8.21 19.78 1.94
CA LYS A 19 -9.57 20.14 2.39
C LYS A 19 -10.21 18.98 3.15
N THR A 20 -11.27 19.25 3.90
CA THR A 20 -12.11 18.20 4.48
C THR A 20 -13.11 17.68 3.46
N VAL A 21 -13.59 16.44 3.66
CA VAL A 21 -14.65 15.86 2.82
C VAL A 21 -15.92 16.71 2.85
N GLY A 22 -16.28 17.27 4.03
CA GLY A 22 -17.47 18.09 4.18
C GLY A 22 -17.40 19.40 3.37
N GLU A 23 -16.24 20.06 3.34
CA GLU A 23 -16.03 21.25 2.51
C GLU A 23 -16.15 20.92 1.03
N LEU A 24 -15.55 19.80 0.59
CA LEU A 24 -15.66 19.38 -0.80
C LEU A 24 -17.11 19.05 -1.19
N GLN A 25 -17.85 18.31 -0.36
CA GLN A 25 -19.24 17.96 -0.64
C GLN A 25 -20.19 19.18 -0.64
N ARG A 26 -19.85 20.22 0.14
CA ARG A 26 -20.61 21.48 0.16
C ARG A 26 -20.37 22.31 -1.11
N ASP A 27 -19.12 22.40 -1.55
CA ASP A 27 -18.70 23.36 -2.58
C ASP A 27 -18.64 22.74 -3.99
N MET A 28 -18.45 21.43 -4.11
CA MET A 28 -18.23 20.73 -5.37
C MET A 28 -19.52 20.16 -5.97
N THR A 29 -19.75 20.41 -7.25
CA THR A 29 -20.90 19.85 -7.98
C THR A 29 -20.68 18.38 -8.33
N ARG A 30 -21.77 17.62 -8.55
CA ARG A 30 -21.67 16.22 -9.00
C ARG A 30 -20.93 16.09 -10.34
N LYS A 31 -21.14 17.03 -11.27
CA LYS A 31 -20.46 17.04 -12.57
C LYS A 31 -18.95 17.20 -12.41
N GLU A 32 -18.53 18.12 -11.56
CA GLU A 32 -17.11 18.33 -11.26
C GLU A 32 -16.50 17.10 -10.57
N PHE A 33 -17.22 16.50 -9.63
CA PHE A 33 -16.79 15.27 -8.96
C PHE A 33 -16.56 14.10 -9.93
N GLU A 34 -17.48 13.88 -10.89
CA GLU A 34 -17.27 12.85 -11.93
C GLU A 34 -16.08 13.19 -12.84
N SER A 35 -15.89 14.46 -13.19
CA SER A 35 -14.71 14.88 -13.97
C SER A 35 -13.39 14.64 -13.22
N TRP A 36 -13.38 14.84 -11.89
CA TRP A 36 -12.24 14.47 -11.05
C TRP A 36 -11.98 12.97 -11.05
N LYS A 37 -13.03 12.13 -11.05
CA LYS A 37 -12.89 10.67 -11.15
C LYS A 37 -12.30 10.25 -12.49
N GLU A 38 -12.76 10.84 -13.59
CA GLU A 38 -12.20 10.61 -14.92
C GLU A 38 -10.72 11.03 -14.98
N PHE A 39 -10.39 12.20 -14.44
CA PHE A 39 -9.00 12.66 -14.38
C PHE A 39 -8.13 11.72 -13.54
N TYR A 40 -8.61 11.31 -12.37
CA TYR A 40 -7.90 10.40 -11.48
C TYR A 40 -7.63 9.02 -12.11
N ALA A 41 -8.58 8.50 -12.90
CA ALA A 41 -8.37 7.24 -13.64
C ALA A 41 -7.20 7.33 -14.63
N LEU A 42 -6.99 8.49 -15.25
CA LEU A 42 -5.88 8.73 -16.17
C LEU A 42 -4.58 9.08 -15.44
N ARG A 43 -4.69 9.81 -14.32
CA ARG A 43 -3.56 10.35 -13.55
C ARG A 43 -3.79 10.15 -12.06
N PRO A 44 -3.58 8.93 -11.54
CA PRO A 44 -3.71 8.65 -10.11
C PRO A 44 -2.74 9.49 -9.29
N PHE A 45 -3.21 10.02 -8.18
CA PHE A 45 -2.42 10.87 -7.28
C PHE A 45 -2.58 10.49 -5.81
N ASP A 46 -3.12 9.31 -5.52
CA ASP A 46 -3.15 8.73 -4.19
C ASP A 46 -1.78 8.17 -3.77
N ASP A 47 -1.66 7.89 -2.48
CA ASP A 47 -0.41 7.43 -1.88
C ASP A 47 0.06 6.09 -2.46
N LEU A 48 -0.86 5.22 -2.89
CA LEU A 48 -0.54 3.97 -3.56
C LEU A 48 0.31 4.20 -4.81
N HIS A 49 -0.13 5.13 -5.67
CA HIS A 49 0.55 5.38 -6.93
C HIS A 49 1.74 6.32 -6.77
N ARG A 50 1.70 7.25 -5.82
CA ARG A 50 2.77 8.23 -5.60
C ARG A 50 3.95 7.67 -4.80
N TYR A 51 3.71 6.82 -3.81
CA TYR A 51 4.74 6.36 -2.87
C TYR A 51 4.92 4.85 -2.86
N HIS A 52 3.84 4.08 -2.69
CA HIS A 52 3.95 2.64 -2.45
C HIS A 52 4.37 1.85 -3.69
N ARG A 53 3.84 2.18 -4.88
CA ARG A 53 4.24 1.54 -6.14
C ARG A 53 5.73 1.75 -6.47
N PRO A 54 6.27 2.98 -6.46
CA PRO A 54 7.71 3.19 -6.65
C PRO A 54 8.56 2.45 -5.60
N ALA A 55 8.17 2.50 -4.34
CA ALA A 55 8.87 1.78 -3.28
C ALA A 55 8.86 0.25 -3.50
N ALA A 56 7.73 -0.31 -3.96
CA ALA A 56 7.63 -1.74 -4.28
C ALA A 56 8.57 -2.14 -5.42
N VAL A 57 8.65 -1.32 -6.47
CA VAL A 57 9.53 -1.58 -7.62
C VAL A 57 11.00 -1.53 -7.21
N ILE A 58 11.39 -0.57 -6.37
CA ILE A 58 12.77 -0.47 -5.85
C ILE A 58 13.09 -1.66 -4.94
N ALA A 59 12.20 -1.98 -4.00
CA ALA A 59 12.39 -3.12 -3.10
C ALA A 59 12.50 -4.45 -3.89
N HIS A 60 11.68 -4.60 -4.94
CA HIS A 60 11.71 -5.75 -5.84
C HIS A 60 13.03 -5.88 -6.61
N SER A 61 13.57 -4.77 -7.13
CA SER A 61 14.83 -4.78 -7.88
C SER A 61 16.04 -5.11 -6.99
N MET A 62 16.00 -4.70 -5.71
CA MET A 62 17.05 -5.03 -4.74
C MET A 62 16.93 -6.46 -4.17
N GLY A 63 15.72 -7.01 -4.09
CA GLY A 63 15.43 -8.31 -3.48
C GLY A 63 15.53 -9.54 -4.39
N GLY A 64 15.99 -9.40 -5.63
CA GLY A 64 16.22 -10.53 -6.54
C GLY A 64 14.99 -11.02 -7.32
N GLY A 65 13.96 -10.19 -7.50
CA GLY A 65 12.92 -10.44 -8.50
C GLY A 65 11.70 -11.26 -8.03
N GLY A 66 11.29 -11.13 -6.76
CA GLY A 66 10.08 -11.78 -6.21
C GLY A 66 8.75 -11.35 -6.85
N ASP A 67 7.63 -11.64 -6.22
CA ASP A 67 6.31 -11.23 -6.73
C ASP A 67 6.03 -9.75 -6.37
N LEU A 68 6.02 -8.87 -7.38
CA LEU A 68 5.76 -7.44 -7.22
C LEU A 68 4.37 -7.17 -6.59
N GLY A 69 3.37 -7.99 -6.89
CA GLY A 69 2.04 -7.87 -6.32
C GLY A 69 2.05 -8.10 -4.81
N LYS A 70 2.82 -9.07 -4.33
CA LYS A 70 3.03 -9.31 -2.89
C LYS A 70 3.78 -8.17 -2.23
N THR A 71 4.79 -7.61 -2.90
CA THR A 71 5.53 -6.45 -2.36
C THR A 71 4.63 -5.22 -2.21
N ILE A 72 3.76 -4.97 -3.18
CA ILE A 72 2.76 -3.89 -3.09
C ILE A 72 1.77 -4.17 -1.94
N ASP A 73 1.24 -5.40 -1.83
CA ASP A 73 0.28 -5.74 -0.76
C ASP A 73 0.92 -5.58 0.64
N MET A 74 2.20 -5.94 0.79
CA MET A 74 2.95 -5.68 2.02
C MET A 74 3.08 -4.17 2.32
N LEU A 75 3.41 -3.34 1.33
CA LEU A 75 3.60 -1.90 1.57
C LEU A 75 2.31 -1.13 1.84
N VAL A 76 1.16 -1.67 1.44
CA VAL A 76 -0.13 -0.98 1.48
C VAL A 76 -1.01 -1.50 2.62
N ASN A 77 -0.78 -2.74 3.07
CA ASN A 77 -1.60 -3.39 4.08
C ASN A 77 -0.78 -3.77 5.31
N GLU A 78 -0.51 -2.77 6.16
CA GLU A 78 0.23 -2.93 7.42
C GLU A 78 -0.34 -4.05 8.31
N ARG A 79 -1.66 -4.24 8.30
CA ARG A 79 -2.31 -5.29 9.10
C ARG A 79 -1.97 -6.69 8.62
N LYS A 80 -2.02 -6.91 7.30
CA LYS A 80 -1.59 -8.18 6.71
C LYS A 80 -0.09 -8.42 6.94
N VAL A 81 0.73 -7.36 6.92
CA VAL A 81 2.15 -7.48 7.27
C VAL A 81 2.30 -7.96 8.71
N ILE A 82 1.61 -7.32 9.66
CA ILE A 82 1.66 -7.72 11.07
C ILE A 82 1.20 -9.18 11.23
N GLU A 83 0.07 -9.56 10.63
CA GLU A 83 -0.43 -10.95 10.69
C GLU A 83 0.53 -11.96 10.05
N ALA A 84 1.16 -11.63 8.93
CA ALA A 84 2.16 -12.47 8.28
C ALA A 84 3.42 -12.62 9.16
N MET A 85 3.91 -11.51 9.71
CA MET A 85 5.06 -11.51 10.63
C MET A 85 4.78 -12.30 11.91
N GLU A 86 3.58 -12.16 12.49
CA GLU A 86 3.15 -12.91 13.66
C GLU A 86 3.06 -14.41 13.36
N LYS A 87 2.54 -14.78 12.18
CA LYS A 87 2.47 -16.17 11.74
C LYS A 87 3.86 -16.77 11.54
N ASP A 88 4.77 -16.06 10.88
CA ASP A 88 6.13 -16.52 10.65
C ASP A 88 6.88 -16.64 11.99
N LEU A 89 6.68 -15.70 12.91
CA LEU A 89 7.24 -15.77 14.26
C LEU A 89 6.67 -16.96 15.05
N ALA A 90 5.36 -17.23 14.92
CA ALA A 90 4.69 -18.35 15.60
C ALA A 90 5.07 -19.72 15.02
N GLN A 91 5.44 -19.80 13.74
CA GLN A 91 5.96 -21.02 13.12
C GLN A 91 7.38 -21.36 13.59
N GLY A 92 8.09 -20.40 14.18
CA GLY A 92 9.42 -20.57 14.74
C GLY A 92 10.51 -20.72 13.67
N PHE A 93 11.76 -20.56 14.08
CA PHE A 93 12.92 -20.75 13.20
C PHE A 93 12.98 -22.21 12.71
N SER A 94 13.18 -22.41 11.40
CA SER A 94 13.41 -23.75 10.87
C SER A 94 14.70 -24.36 11.43
N GLU A 95 14.87 -25.67 11.31
CA GLU A 95 16.15 -26.30 11.70
C GLU A 95 17.35 -25.72 10.92
N ALA A 96 17.13 -25.25 9.69
CA ALA A 96 18.15 -24.55 8.90
C ALA A 96 18.46 -23.15 9.48
N ASP A 97 17.45 -22.41 9.92
CA ASP A 97 17.63 -21.10 10.55
C ASP A 97 18.33 -21.22 11.90
N LYS A 98 17.96 -22.23 12.71
CA LYS A 98 18.62 -22.55 13.99
C LYS A 98 20.09 -22.91 13.78
N ALA A 99 20.39 -23.72 12.77
CA ALA A 99 21.77 -24.09 12.42
C ALA A 99 22.58 -22.85 11.99
N THR A 100 21.97 -21.95 11.22
CA THR A 100 22.60 -20.70 10.77
C THR A 100 22.84 -19.74 11.94
N ILE A 101 21.87 -19.56 12.84
CA ILE A 101 22.01 -18.75 14.06
C ILE A 101 23.12 -19.31 14.95
N LYS A 102 23.19 -20.64 15.11
CA LYS A 102 24.25 -21.32 15.87
C LYS A 102 25.64 -21.10 15.28
N ALA A 103 25.76 -21.10 13.95
CA ALA A 103 27.02 -20.82 13.27
C ALA A 103 27.46 -19.35 13.41
N LEU A 104 26.52 -18.41 13.42
CA LEU A 104 26.79 -16.97 13.56
C LEU A 104 27.09 -16.54 15.01
N THR A 105 26.48 -17.21 15.99
CA THR A 105 26.63 -16.85 17.41
C THR A 105 27.81 -17.54 18.10
N GLY A 106 28.52 -18.42 17.39
CA GLY A 106 29.73 -19.09 17.91
C GLY A 106 29.43 -19.94 19.14
N GLY A 107 28.87 -21.13 18.92
CA GLY A 107 28.77 -22.18 19.94
C GLY A 107 30.12 -22.82 20.24
#